data_AF-A0A838UVI3-F1
#
_entry.id   AF-A0A838UVI3-F1
#
_cell.length_a   1.000
_cell.length_b   1.000
_cell.length_c   1.000
_cell.angle_alpha   90.00
_cell.angle_beta   90.00
_cell.angle_gamma   90.00
#
_symmetry.space_group_name_H-M   'P 1'
#
loop_
_entity.id
_entity.type
_entity.pdbx_description
1 polymer ?
#
loop_
_entity_poly.entity_id
_entity_poly.type
_entity_poly.pdbx_seq_one_letter_code
_entity_poly.pdbx_strand_id
1 'polypeptide(L)'
;AYQGAGRSLDLAAVRAVITLATGGLAPDLTILLDLEPRQGLRRKVLAQRNRLDDEALAFHERVRAAYLALAAQEPARWLVLDALQGEEALAGSILAAVAARLG
;
A
#
# COMPACT_ATOMS: atom_id res chain seq x y z
N ALA A 1 6.76 0.39 -4.16
CA ALA A 1 5.65 0.18 -5.11
C ALA A 1 5.63 1.24 -6.22
N TYR A 2 5.36 2.52 -5.92
CA TYR A 2 5.23 3.58 -6.94
C TYR A 2 6.45 3.80 -7.83
N GLN A 3 7.64 3.94 -7.24
CA GLN A 3 8.85 4.25 -8.01
C GLN A 3 9.40 3.02 -8.74
N GLY A 4 9.36 1.83 -8.12
CA GLY A 4 9.79 0.58 -8.74
C GLY A 4 8.82 0.04 -9.81
N ALA A 5 7.59 -0.31 -9.42
CA ALA A 5 6.62 -0.94 -10.32
C ALA A 5 5.76 0.07 -11.11
N GLY A 6 5.54 1.28 -10.56
CA GLY A 6 4.80 2.33 -11.25
C GLY A 6 5.65 3.08 -12.30
N ARG A 7 6.98 3.15 -12.11
CA ARG A 7 7.90 3.87 -13.01
C ARG A 7 9.06 3.03 -13.55
N SER A 8 8.97 1.70 -13.46
CA SER A 8 9.95 0.75 -14.03
C SER A 8 11.39 0.93 -13.53
N LEU A 9 11.58 1.35 -12.27
CA LEU A 9 12.91 1.39 -11.65
C LEU A 9 13.27 0.01 -11.08
N ASP A 10 14.55 -0.34 -11.15
CA ASP A 10 15.07 -1.57 -10.54
C ASP A 10 14.78 -1.58 -9.02
N LEU A 11 14.02 -2.58 -8.58
CA LEU A 11 13.61 -2.74 -7.18
C LEU A 11 14.82 -2.97 -6.26
N ALA A 12 15.90 -3.57 -6.75
CA ALA A 12 17.13 -3.75 -5.97
C ALA A 12 17.81 -2.40 -5.73
N ALA A 13 17.98 -1.58 -6.78
CA ALA A 13 18.50 -0.22 -6.65
C ALA A 13 17.65 0.65 -5.72
N VAL A 14 16.32 0.60 -5.83
CA VAL A 14 15.41 1.35 -4.95
C VAL A 14 15.58 0.90 -3.49
N ARG A 15 15.68 -0.40 -3.24
CA ARG A 15 15.93 -0.92 -1.88
C ARG A 15 17.27 -0.46 -1.33
N ALA A 16 18.34 -0.50 -2.14
CA ALA A 16 19.66 -0.05 -1.71
C ALA A 16 19.66 1.43 -1.28
N VAL A 17 18.98 2.29 -2.04
CA VAL A 17 18.82 3.71 -1.69
C VAL A 17 18.01 3.88 -0.40
N ILE A 18 16.92 3.14 -0.21
CA ILE A 18 16.12 3.19 1.02
C ILE A 18 16.97 2.77 2.22
N THR A 19 17.66 1.62 2.13
CA THR A 19 18.52 1.11 3.20
C THR A 19 19.63 2.10 3.56
N LEU A 20 20.26 2.72 2.55
CA LEU A 20 21.27 3.76 2.78
C LEU A 20 20.66 4.98 3.49
N ALA A 21 19.51 5.47 3.02
CA ALA A 21 18.87 6.66 3.55
C ALA A 21 18.31 6.48 4.97
N THR A 22 17.83 5.28 5.31
CA THR A 22 17.25 4.98 6.62
C THR A 22 18.25 4.36 7.60
N GLY A 23 19.49 4.10 7.18
CA GLY A 23 20.45 3.33 7.97
C GLY A 23 19.99 1.89 8.23
N GLY A 24 19.18 1.33 7.34
CA GLY A 24 18.60 0.00 7.50
C GLY A 24 17.35 -0.07 8.38
N LEU A 25 16.85 1.06 8.89
CA LEU A 25 15.58 1.08 9.62
C LEU A 25 14.43 0.66 8.70
N ALA A 26 13.58 -0.22 9.22
CA ALA A 26 12.34 -0.66 8.62
C ALA A 26 11.21 -0.50 9.65
N PRO A 27 9.95 -0.27 9.20
CA PRO A 27 8.82 -0.21 10.12
C PRO A 27 8.58 -1.55 10.82
N ASP A 28 8.32 -1.52 12.13
CA ASP A 28 7.86 -2.67 12.92
C ASP A 28 6.47 -3.16 12.51
N LEU A 29 5.66 -2.24 11.96
CA LEU A 29 4.35 -2.52 11.38
C LEU A 29 4.11 -1.62 10.17
N THR A 30 3.67 -2.22 9.06
CA THR A 30 3.17 -1.54 7.87
C THR A 30 1.74 -1.98 7.62
N ILE A 31 0.82 -1.03 7.48
CA ILE A 31 -0.61 -1.31 7.26
C ILE A 31 -0.93 -0.97 5.82
N LEU A 32 -1.40 -1.96 5.07
CA LEU A 32 -1.85 -1.82 3.69
C LEU A 32 -3.37 -1.90 3.66
N LEU A 33 -4.02 -0.78 3.37
CA LEU A 33 -5.45 -0.75 3.04
C LEU A 33 -5.59 -1.13 1.56
N ASP A 34 -5.86 -2.40 1.28
CA ASP A 34 -6.00 -2.91 -0.08
C ASP A 34 -7.38 -2.56 -0.64
N LEU A 35 -7.39 -2.00 -1.84
CA LEU A 35 -8.60 -1.66 -2.57
C LEU A 35 -8.37 -1.87 -4.06
N GLU A 36 -9.37 -2.39 -4.75
CA GLU A 36 -9.33 -2.44 -6.21
C GLU A 36 -9.16 -1.02 -6.79
N PRO A 37 -8.20 -0.78 -7.69
CA PRO A 37 -7.93 0.54 -8.25
C PRO A 37 -9.15 1.22 -8.85
N ARG A 38 -10.03 0.48 -9.54
CA ARG A 38 -11.29 1.00 -10.08
C ARG A 38 -12.18 1.58 -8.98
N GLN A 39 -12.28 0.90 -7.84
CA GLN A 39 -13.09 1.35 -6.70
C GLN A 39 -12.44 2.54 -5.99
N GLY A 40 -11.12 2.51 -5.78
CA GLY A 40 -10.37 3.62 -5.20
C GLY A 40 -10.43 4.90 -6.05
N LEU A 41 -10.29 4.77 -7.36
CA LEU A 41 -10.43 5.89 -8.28
C LEU A 41 -11.86 6.44 -8.28
N ARG A 42 -12.90 5.60 -8.21
CA ARG A 42 -14.29 6.07 -8.06
C ARG A 42 -14.49 6.89 -6.79
N ARG A 43 -13.93 6.47 -5.65
CA ARG A 43 -13.98 7.25 -4.39
C ARG A 43 -13.31 8.61 -4.54
N LYS A 44 -12.16 8.67 -5.22
CA LYS A 44 -11.43 9.92 -5.51
C LYS A 44 -12.17 10.84 -6.51
N VAL A 45 -12.81 10.25 -7.53
CA VAL A 45 -13.52 10.97 -8.61
C VAL A 45 -14.86 11.56 -8.14
N LEU A 46 -15.51 11.00 -7.12
CA LEU A 46 -16.65 11.68 -6.47
C LEU A 46 -16.24 13.03 -5.86
N ALA A 47 -14.97 13.23 -5.51
CA ALA A 47 -14.45 14.53 -5.07
C ALA A 47 -14.06 15.48 -6.23
N GLN A 48 -13.78 14.97 -7.43
CA GLN A 48 -13.51 15.76 -8.64
C GLN A 48 -14.01 15.01 -9.89
N ARG A 49 -15.14 15.47 -10.45
CA ARG A 49 -15.76 14.92 -11.67
C ARG A 49 -14.74 14.89 -12.83
N ASN A 50 -14.21 13.71 -13.18
CA ASN A 50 -13.76 13.41 -14.55
C ASN A 50 -13.52 11.90 -14.79
N ARG A 51 -13.61 11.52 -16.07
CA ARG A 51 -13.51 10.16 -16.62
C ARG A 51 -12.21 9.47 -16.18
N LEU A 52 -12.30 8.19 -15.85
CA LEU A 52 -11.14 7.34 -15.57
C LEU A 52 -10.31 7.19 -16.85
N ASP A 53 -9.02 7.52 -16.79
CA ASP A 53 -8.04 7.20 -17.85
C ASP A 53 -7.57 5.75 -17.66
N ASP A 54 -7.57 4.96 -18.73
CA ASP A 54 -7.10 3.57 -18.72
C ASP A 54 -5.61 3.47 -18.37
N GLU A 55 -4.82 4.48 -18.74
CA GLU A 55 -3.40 4.56 -18.36
C GLU A 55 -3.24 4.71 -16.84
N ALA A 56 -4.09 5.54 -16.23
CA ALA A 56 -4.12 5.71 -14.79
C ALA A 56 -4.55 4.42 -14.08
N LEU A 57 -5.55 3.71 -14.62
CA LEU A 57 -6.00 2.43 -14.06
C LEU A 57 -4.87 1.40 -14.08
N ALA A 58 -4.26 1.16 -15.23
CA ALA A 58 -3.19 0.17 -15.39
C ALA A 58 -1.98 0.49 -14.48
N PHE A 59 -1.66 1.78 -14.30
CA PHE A 59 -0.64 2.21 -13.36
C PHE A 59 -0.99 1.82 -11.91
N HIS A 60 -2.21 2.11 -11.45
CA HIS A 60 -2.63 1.77 -10.10
C HIS A 60 -2.73 0.26 -9.85
N GLU A 61 -3.07 -0.53 -10.87
CA GLU A 61 -3.03 -2.01 -10.81
C GLU A 61 -1.61 -2.53 -10.58
N ARG A 62 -0.61 -2.02 -11.33
CA ARG A 62 0.80 -2.36 -11.10
C ARG A 62 1.27 -1.97 -9.70
N VAL A 63 0.86 -0.80 -9.22
CA VAL A 63 1.21 -0.33 -7.88
C VAL A 63 0.61 -1.23 -6.80
N ARG A 64 -0.68 -1.59 -6.91
CA ARG A 64 -1.35 -2.52 -5.98
C ARG A 64 -0.63 -3.87 -5.95
N ALA A 65 -0.38 -4.47 -7.11
CA ALA A 65 0.32 -5.75 -7.19
C ALA A 65 1.70 -5.71 -6.52
N ALA A 66 2.45 -4.61 -6.68
CA ALA A 66 3.74 -4.45 -6.01
C ALA A 66 3.62 -4.36 -4.48
N TYR A 67 2.60 -3.67 -3.95
CA TYR A 67 2.37 -3.61 -2.50
C TYR A 67 2.00 -4.98 -1.93
N LEU A 68 1.10 -5.71 -2.60
CA LEU A 68 0.70 -7.06 -2.18
C LEU A 68 1.90 -8.02 -2.22
N ALA A 69 2.76 -7.93 -3.23
CA ALA A 69 3.97 -8.73 -3.32
C ALA A 69 4.96 -8.42 -2.18
N LEU A 70 5.11 -7.15 -1.78
CA LEU A 70 5.93 -6.76 -0.63
C LEU A 70 5.35 -7.30 0.69
N ALA A 71 4.03 -7.17 0.88
CA ALA A 71 3.35 -7.68 2.06
C ALA A 71 3.49 -9.21 2.21
N ALA A 72 3.38 -9.94 1.11
CA ALA A 72 3.55 -11.39 1.08
C ALA A 72 4.99 -11.84 1.40
N GLN A 73 6.01 -11.01 1.14
CA GLN A 73 7.41 -11.32 1.46
C GLN A 73 7.72 -11.17 2.94
N GLU A 74 6.96 -10.36 3.68
CA GLU A 74 7.26 -10.00 5.07
C GLU A 74 6.00 -10.04 5.96
N PRO A 75 5.27 -11.16 6.02
CA PRO A 75 3.95 -11.23 6.65
C PRO A 75 3.95 -10.90 8.15
N ALA A 76 5.09 -11.00 8.83
CA ALA A 76 5.21 -10.65 10.25
C ALA A 76 5.07 -9.14 10.53
N ARG A 77 5.45 -8.28 9.57
CA ARG A 77 5.42 -6.81 9.74
C ARG A 77 4.40 -6.11 8.86
N TRP A 78 3.67 -6.85 8.02
CA TRP A 78 2.61 -6.30 7.18
C TRP A 78 1.24 -6.76 7.65
N LEU A 79 0.33 -5.80 7.80
CA LEU A 79 -1.09 -6.04 7.99
C LEU A 79 -1.83 -5.57 6.75
N VAL A 80 -2.41 -6.48 6.00
CA VAL A 80 -3.24 -6.16 4.82
C VAL A 80 -4.71 -6.20 5.25
N LEU A 81 -5.42 -5.10 5.06
CA LEU A 81 -6.85 -4.97 5.38
C LEU A 81 -7.65 -4.65 4.12
N ASP A 82 -8.84 -5.23 4.00
CA ASP A 82 -9.77 -4.90 2.92
C ASP A 82 -10.39 -3.52 3.18
N ALA A 83 -10.03 -2.54 2.35
CA ALA A 83 -10.51 -1.16 2.46
C ALA A 83 -11.98 -0.97 2.04
N LEU A 84 -12.70 -2.05 1.72
CA LEU A 84 -14.16 -2.06 1.61
C LEU A 84 -14.87 -2.19 2.96
N GLN A 85 -14.15 -2.62 4.01
CA GLN A 85 -14.68 -2.63 5.36
C GLN A 85 -15.02 -1.21 5.83
N GLY A 86 -15.98 -1.11 6.76
CA GLY A 86 -16.35 0.16 7.37
C GLY A 86 -15.20 0.77 8.18
N GLU A 87 -15.18 2.10 8.28
CA GLU A 87 -14.12 2.85 8.96
C GLU A 87 -13.88 2.37 10.40
N GLU A 88 -14.97 2.09 11.14
CA GLU A 88 -14.89 1.64 12.53
C GLU A 88 -14.26 0.24 12.66
N ALA A 89 -14.58 -0.67 11.74
CA ALA A 89 -13.98 -2.01 11.70
C ALA A 89 -12.50 -1.96 11.33
N LEU A 90 -12.13 -1.12 10.36
CA LEU A 90 -10.74 -0.88 9.98
C LEU A 90 -9.96 -0.26 11.15
N ALA A 91 -10.50 0.77 11.79
CA ALA A 91 -9.89 1.42 12.94
C ALA A 91 -9.65 0.44 14.10
N GLY A 92 -10.65 -0.40 14.43
CA GLY A 92 -10.52 -1.44 15.44
C GLY A 92 -9.40 -2.44 15.13
N SER A 93 -9.34 -2.91 13.88
CA SER A 93 -8.29 -3.85 13.43
C SER A 93 -6.89 -3.24 13.51
N ILE A 94 -6.75 -1.97 13.11
CA ILE A 94 -5.50 -1.21 13.16
C ILE A 94 -5.06 -1.02 14.62
N LEU A 95 -5.95 -0.56 15.49
CA LEU A 95 -5.65 -0.32 16.91
C LEU A 95 -5.22 -1.61 17.60
N ALA A 96 -5.91 -2.73 17.35
CA ALA A 96 -5.53 -4.03 17.90
C ALA A 96 -4.13 -4.45 17.48
N ALA A 97 -3.78 -4.27 16.19
CA ALA A 97 -2.47 -4.64 15.67
C ALA A 97 -1.32 -3.77 16.20
N VAL A 98 -1.60 -2.48 16.43
CA VAL A 98 -0.66 -1.54 17.06
C VAL A 98 -0.48 -1.88 18.54
N ALA A 99 -1.58 -2.06 19.28
CA ALA A 99 -1.54 -2.38 20.71
C ALA A 99 -0.77 -3.67 21.00
N ALA A 100 -0.92 -4.70 20.16
CA ALA A 100 -0.18 -5.96 20.30
C ALA A 100 1.36 -5.82 20.19
N ARG A 101 1.86 -4.68 19.70
CA ARG A 101 3.30 -4.39 19.54
C ARG A 101 3.84 -3.40 20.58
N LEU A 102 2.97 -2.77 21.35
CA LEU A 102 3.32 -1.74 22.35
C LEU A 102 3.33 -2.30 23.79
N GLY A 103 3.61 -3.60 23.96
CA GLY A 103 3.63 -4.28 25.26
C GLY A 103 4.29 -3.48 26.38
#